data_AF-A0A1S7S0Z1-F1
#
_entry.id   AF-A0A1S7S0Z1-F1
#
_cell.length_a   1.000
_cell.length_b   1.000
_cell.length_c   1.000
_cell.angle_alpha   90.00
_cell.angle_beta   90.00
_cell.angle_gamma   90.00
#
_symmetry.space_group_name_H-M   'P 1'
#
loop_
_entity.id
_entity.type
_entity.pdbx_description
1 polymer ?
#
loop_
_entity_poly.entity_id
_entity_poly.type
_entity_poly.pdbx_seq_one_letter_code
_entity_poly.pdbx_strand_id
1 'polypeptide(L)' 'MSEHHTGPVEVGAEMNYAEHEKTYNGFLAMTKYGTMLLCVLMLAMTAGFFTSAGFLGGLVVFLALSAAGFVLLR' A
#
# COMPACT_ATOMS: atom_id res chain seq x y z
N MET A 1 -41.33 8.30 11.42
CA MET A 1 -40.90 6.92 11.66
C MET A 1 -40.73 6.79 13.17
N SER A 2 -41.62 6.09 13.85
CA SER A 2 -41.67 6.01 15.32
C SER A 2 -40.43 5.32 15.88
N GLU A 3 -39.62 6.06 16.63
CA GLU A 3 -38.45 5.58 17.37
C GLU A 3 -38.88 4.79 18.60
N HIS A 4 -39.27 3.53 18.42
CA HIS A 4 -39.54 2.60 19.51
C HIS A 4 -38.53 1.45 19.45
N HIS A 5 -37.36 1.64 20.07
CA HIS A 5 -36.36 0.61 20.29
C HIS A 5 -36.73 -0.22 21.53
N THR A 6 -37.68 -1.16 21.38
CA THR A 6 -38.08 -2.10 22.45
C THR A 6 -37.79 -3.57 22.12
N GLY A 7 -36.83 -3.83 21.23
CA GLY A 7 -36.20 -5.13 21.10
C GLY A 7 -35.00 -5.25 22.07
N PRO A 8 -34.57 -6.47 22.44
CA PRO A 8 -33.28 -6.67 23.10
C PRO A 8 -32.21 -5.90 22.31
N VAL A 9 -31.22 -5.28 22.98
CA VAL A 9 -30.09 -4.70 22.24
C VAL A 9 -29.51 -5.84 21.42
N GLU A 10 -29.71 -5.80 20.11
CA GLU A 10 -29.18 -6.76 19.16
C GLU A 10 -27.66 -6.55 19.13
N VAL A 11 -26.96 -6.98 20.18
CA VAL A 11 -25.50 -6.86 20.29
C VAL A 11 -24.77 -7.72 19.26
N GLY A 12 -25.52 -8.46 18.44
CA GLY A 12 -25.00 -9.42 17.48
C GLY A 12 -24.26 -10.56 18.17
N ALA A 13 -24.09 -11.69 17.48
CA ALA A 13 -23.08 -12.64 17.90
C ALA A 13 -21.68 -12.01 17.72
N GLU A 14 -20.69 -12.45 18.50
CA GLU A 14 -19.30 -12.01 18.31
C GLU A 14 -18.87 -12.25 16.85
N MET A 15 -18.49 -11.17 16.16
CA MET A 15 -18.09 -11.24 14.77
C MET A 15 -16.70 -11.88 14.68
N ASN A 16 -16.55 -12.87 13.79
CA ASN A 16 -15.23 -13.44 13.51
C ASN A 16 -14.43 -12.46 12.62
N TYR A 17 -13.34 -11.92 13.17
CA TYR A 17 -12.50 -10.92 12.50
C TYR A 17 -11.32 -11.50 11.72
N ALA A 18 -11.04 -12.80 11.82
CA ALA A 18 -9.81 -13.38 11.27
C ALA A 18 -9.62 -13.09 9.77
N GLU A 19 -10.69 -13.27 8.97
CA GLU A 19 -10.63 -13.01 7.52
C GLU A 19 -10.68 -11.52 7.17
N HIS A 20 -11.36 -10.70 7.98
CA HIS A 20 -11.38 -9.25 7.82
C HIS A 20 -9.99 -8.65 8.04
N GLU A 21 -9.34 -9.02 9.14
CA GLU A 21 -7.99 -8.56 9.47
C GLU A 21 -6.97 -9.02 8.43
N LYS A 22 -7.04 -10.28 8.00
CA LYS A 22 -6.16 -10.81 6.96
C LYS A 22 -6.26 -10.03 5.65
N THR A 23 -7.48 -9.77 5.19
CA THR A 23 -7.72 -9.02 3.95
C THR A 23 -7.28 -7.57 4.08
N TYR A 24 -7.58 -6.93 5.21
CA TYR A 24 -7.18 -5.56 5.48
C TYR A 24 -5.65 -5.40 5.56
N ASN A 25 -4.97 -6.33 6.21
CA ASN A 25 -3.50 -6.36 6.25
C ASN A 25 -2.90 -6.54 4.85
N GLY A 26 -3.51 -7.38 4.02
CA GLY A 26 -3.13 -7.52 2.60
C GLY A 26 -3.30 -6.21 1.83
N PHE A 27 -4.43 -5.52 2.01
CA PHE A 27 -4.69 -4.21 1.42
C PHE A 27 -3.63 -3.18 1.85
N LEU A 28 -3.36 -3.07 3.16
CA LEU A 28 -2.35 -2.15 3.68
C LEU A 28 -0.96 -2.43 3.10
N ALA A 29 -0.56 -3.71 3.02
CA ALA A 29 0.72 -4.08 2.43
C ALA A 29 0.79 -3.69 0.94
N MET A 30 -0.24 -4.00 0.16
CA MET A 30 -0.30 -3.65 -1.26
C MET A 30 -0.27 -2.14 -1.49
N THR A 31 -1.05 -1.37 -0.72
CA THR A 31 -1.07 0.10 -0.82
C THR A 31 0.28 0.68 -0.44
N LYS A 32 0.90 0.21 0.65
CA LYS A 32 2.22 0.66 1.12
C LYS A 32 3.29 0.46 0.05
N TYR A 33 3.48 -0.79 -0.39
CA TYR A 33 4.54 -1.09 -1.36
C TYR A 33 4.22 -0.63 -2.78
N GLY A 34 2.94 -0.63 -3.18
CA GLY A 34 2.49 -0.12 -4.46
C GLY A 34 2.73 1.39 -4.61
N THR A 35 2.36 2.18 -3.60
CA THR A 35 2.61 3.63 -3.60
C THR A 35 4.11 3.93 -3.64
N MET A 36 4.90 3.20 -2.85
CA MET A 36 6.36 3.32 -2.88
C MET A 36 6.94 3.05 -4.27
N LEU A 37 6.53 1.96 -4.94
CA LEU A 37 7.02 1.62 -6.28
C LEU A 37 6.66 2.68 -7.32
N LEU A 38 5.46 3.27 -7.25
CA LEU A 38 5.07 4.37 -8.13
C LEU A 38 5.95 5.61 -7.93
N CYS A 39 6.21 6.01 -6.69
CA CYS A 39 7.11 7.13 -6.39
C CYS A 39 8.54 6.85 -6.89
N VAL A 40 9.06 5.66 -6.64
CA VAL A 40 10.41 5.25 -7.11
C VAL A 40 10.48 5.22 -8.64
N LEU A 41 9.44 4.74 -9.32
CA LEU A 41 9.36 4.75 -10.78
C LEU A 41 9.45 6.18 -11.33
N MET A 42 8.71 7.12 -10.74
CA MET A 42 8.77 8.52 -11.18
C MET A 42 10.19 9.10 -11.01
N LEU A 43 10.85 8.85 -9.87
CA LEU A 43 12.23 9.30 -9.64
C LEU A 43 13.22 8.67 -10.62
N ALA A 44 13.07 7.39 -10.90
CA ALA A 44 13.90 6.67 -11.87
C ALA A 44 13.72 7.21 -13.29
N MET A 45 12.50 7.56 -13.70
CA MET A 45 12.23 8.22 -14.97
C MET A 45 12.82 9.64 -15.02
N THR A 46 12.75 10.39 -13.92
CA THR A 46 13.42 11.69 -13.80
C THR A 46 14.92 11.54 -14.02
N ALA A 47 15.57 10.61 -13.32
CA ALA A 47 17.00 10.36 -13.50
C ALA A 47 17.33 9.86 -14.91
N GLY A 48 16.57 8.90 -15.44
CA GLY A 48 16.88 8.26 -16.73
C GLY A 48 16.63 9.12 -17.97
N PHE A 49 15.63 10.00 -17.95
CA PHE A 49 15.21 10.76 -19.13
C PHE A 49 15.48 12.27 -19.06
N PHE A 50 15.65 12.85 -17.86
CA PHE A 50 15.95 14.28 -17.70
C PHE A 50 17.43 14.55 -17.36
N THR A 51 18.27 13.51 -17.33
CA THR A 51 19.73 13.62 -17.16
C THR A 51 20.46 12.83 -18.25
N SER A 52 21.79 12.82 -18.24
CA SER A 52 22.62 12.01 -19.15
C SER A 52 22.66 10.51 -18.82
N ALA A 53 21.95 10.05 -17.77
CA ALA A 53 21.98 8.66 -17.29
C ALA A 53 21.32 7.65 -18.26
N GLY A 54 20.37 8.09 -19.08
CA GLY A 54 19.67 7.25 -20.06
C GLY A 54 18.82 6.12 -19.42
N PHE A 55 18.29 5.23 -20.27
CA PHE A 55 17.40 4.15 -19.83
C PHE A 55 18.07 3.21 -18.81
N LEU A 56 19.31 2.77 -19.08
CA LEU A 56 20.02 1.86 -18.19
C LEU A 56 20.36 2.51 -16.85
N GLY A 57 20.72 3.81 -16.83
CA GLY A 57 20.92 4.54 -15.59
C GLY A 57 19.63 4.69 -14.77
N GLY A 58 18.51 5.00 -15.43
CA GLY A 58 17.19 5.00 -14.79
C GLY A 58 16.80 3.64 -14.22
N LEU A 59 17.10 2.55 -14.93
CA LEU A 59 16.83 1.17 -14.47
C LEU A 59 17.66 0.81 -13.23
N VAL A 60 18.93 1.22 -13.18
CA VAL A 60 19.76 1.04 -11.97
C VAL A 60 19.21 1.84 -10.79
N VAL A 61 18.81 3.09 -11.00
CA VAL A 61 18.19 3.93 -9.96
C VAL A 61 16.88 3.30 -9.46
N PHE A 62 16.04 2.80 -10.35
CA PHE A 62 14.81 2.10 -10.00
C PHE A 62 15.08 0.91 -9.07
N LEU A 63 15.99 0.02 -9.48
CA LEU A 63 16.33 -1.17 -8.69
C LEU A 63 16.93 -0.82 -7.32
N ALA A 64 17.85 0.13 -7.29
CA ALA A 64 18.50 0.57 -6.05
C ALA A 64 17.49 1.19 -5.07
N LEU A 65 16.64 2.10 -5.54
CA LEU A 65 15.65 2.76 -4.70
C LEU A 65 14.50 1.82 -4.30
N SER A 66 14.09 0.88 -5.16
CA SER A 66 13.12 -0.15 -4.78
C SER A 66 13.68 -1.04 -3.68
N ALA A 67 14.92 -1.52 -3.80
CA ALA A 67 15.57 -2.31 -2.76
C ALA A 67 15.69 -1.54 -1.44
N ALA A 68 16.14 -0.28 -1.50
CA ALA A 68 16.18 0.59 -0.32
C ALA A 68 14.78 0.80 0.29
N GLY A 69 13.76 1.07 -0.54
CA GLY A 69 12.38 1.27 -0.12
C GLY A 69 11.78 0.05 0.58
N PHE A 70 12.05 -1.16 0.08
CA PHE A 70 11.63 -2.40 0.75
C PHE A 70 12.29 -2.58 2.12
N VAL A 71 13.57 -2.24 2.26
CA VAL A 71 14.28 -2.31 3.54
C VAL A 71 13.79 -1.26 4.53
N LEU A 72 13.50 -0.04 4.06
CA LEU A 72 13.05 1.07 4.90
C LEU A 72 11.59 0.92 5.37
N LEU A 73 10.73 0.31 4.55
CA LEU A 73 9.30 0.13 4.84
C LEU A 73 8.97 -1.22 5.49
N ARG A 74 9.97 -2.05 5.77
CA ARG A 74 9.81 -3.30 6.54
C ARG A 74 9.42 -2.98 7.98
#